data_AF-A0A2P8IGN9-F1
#
_entry.id   AF-A0A2P8IGN9-F1
#
_cell.length_a   1.000
_cell.length_b   1.000
_cell.length_c   1.000
_cell.angle_alpha   90.00
_cell.angle_beta   90.00
_cell.angle_gamma   90.00
#
_symmetry.space_group_name_H-M   'P 1'
#
loop_
_entity.id
_entity.type
_entity.pdbx_description
1 polymer ?
#
loop_
_entity_poly.entity_id
_entity_poly.type
_entity_poly.pdbx_seq_one_letter_code
_entity_poly.pdbx_strand_id
1 'polypeptide(L)'
;MDVAVDALPGRAATVLARVDVPWPARWDELASVVAELSALVRAGSGAEVVARELVEVLVTAAQGSAQRGALAGLVDRVLDLHAVACADGPPVDGRELAAWLLRVQTGFAEPPEVRLASYASSLGAEGLAFYRAEAVARFERLPVIGFGETGRYDRERWALLRVMEELAEHTGDVDLQVLVLSKDLSSGWHYLQVATVLRDAGRSAEALEWVERGLVATGGRGAATRLVDLGVDECLRAGWVGRAVGLRRRAFAARPEWETYARLRATASSSGEWPVVREEVLAELAAGARDVLRQVVRGESDAVSGGRVPEWLRRWQAELDR
;
A
#
# COMPACT_ATOMS: atom_id res chain seq x y z
N MET A 1 41.78 1.78 26.49
CA MET A 1 40.50 2.21 25.88
C MET A 1 39.84 1.08 25.09
N ASP A 2 40.24 -0.18 25.33
CA ASP A 2 39.87 -1.36 24.52
C ASP A 2 39.02 -2.38 25.33
N VAL A 3 38.65 -2.05 26.57
CA VAL A 3 37.93 -2.93 27.51
C VAL A 3 36.45 -2.53 27.65
N ALA A 4 36.06 -1.36 27.14
CA ALA A 4 34.71 -0.83 27.29
C ALA A 4 33.73 -1.30 26.19
N VAL A 5 34.24 -1.72 25.03
CA VAL A 5 33.44 -2.08 23.85
C VAL A 5 32.79 -3.48 24.02
N ASP A 6 33.50 -4.44 24.62
CA ASP A 6 32.96 -5.80 24.90
C ASP A 6 31.98 -5.88 26.09
N ALA A 7 31.80 -4.81 26.86
CA ALA A 7 31.11 -4.90 28.15
C ALA A 7 29.58 -4.86 28.07
N LEU A 8 28.99 -4.00 27.22
CA LEU A 8 27.55 -3.75 27.25
C LEU A 8 26.70 -4.88 26.65
N PRO A 9 27.00 -5.41 25.44
CA PRO A 9 26.22 -6.51 24.86
C PRO A 9 26.36 -7.78 25.69
N GLY A 10 27.58 -8.10 26.16
CA GLY A 10 27.83 -9.24 27.04
C GLY A 10 27.12 -9.15 28.40
N ARG A 11 27.06 -7.96 28.99
CA ARG A 11 26.25 -7.72 30.21
C ARG A 11 24.77 -7.91 29.94
N ALA A 12 24.24 -7.35 28.86
CA ALA A 12 22.83 -7.55 28.50
C ALA A 12 22.51 -9.04 28.32
N ALA A 13 23.35 -9.79 27.58
CA ALA A 13 23.21 -11.23 27.40
C ALA A 13 23.21 -11.99 28.74
N THR A 14 24.13 -11.63 29.64
CA THR A 14 24.20 -12.19 30.99
C THR A 14 22.92 -11.93 31.78
N VAL A 15 22.43 -10.68 31.77
CA VAL A 15 21.18 -10.30 32.47
C VAL A 15 19.99 -11.08 31.93
N LEU A 16 19.90 -11.25 30.60
CA LEU A 16 18.83 -11.99 29.94
C LEU A 16 18.84 -13.48 30.29
N ALA A 17 20.02 -14.07 30.51
CA ALA A 17 20.19 -15.49 30.86
C ALA A 17 19.82 -15.83 32.31
N ARG A 18 19.78 -14.85 33.24
CA ARG A 18 19.46 -15.06 34.66
C ARG A 18 17.96 -15.24 34.91
N VAL A 19 17.41 -16.39 34.52
CA VAL A 19 15.98 -16.70 34.67
C VAL A 19 15.51 -16.79 36.13
N ASP A 20 16.44 -16.95 37.07
CA ASP A 20 16.25 -16.97 38.52
C ASP A 20 16.02 -15.57 39.12
N VAL A 21 16.42 -14.51 38.42
CA VAL A 21 16.25 -13.12 38.87
C VAL A 21 14.89 -12.58 38.43
N PRO A 22 14.11 -11.95 39.34
CA PRO A 22 12.84 -11.32 39.00
C PRO A 22 12.96 -10.33 37.84
N TRP A 23 11.97 -10.33 36.95
CA TRP A 23 11.97 -9.47 35.77
C TRP A 23 12.21 -7.97 36.06
N PRO A 24 11.61 -7.35 37.10
CA PRO A 24 11.88 -5.93 37.39
C PRO A 24 13.36 -5.61 37.62
N ALA A 25 14.09 -6.47 38.35
CA ALA A 25 15.52 -6.26 38.58
C ALA A 25 16.34 -6.44 37.29
N ARG A 26 16.00 -7.44 36.47
CA ARG A 26 16.61 -7.60 35.14
C ARG A 26 16.33 -6.42 34.21
N TRP A 27 15.12 -5.88 34.27
CA TRP A 27 14.72 -4.72 33.49
C TRP A 27 15.53 -3.48 33.86
N ASP A 28 15.68 -3.19 35.17
CA ASP A 28 16.48 -2.05 35.63
C ASP A 28 17.94 -2.16 35.17
N GLU A 29 18.52 -3.35 35.20
CA GLU A 29 19.87 -3.60 34.69
C GLU A 29 19.96 -3.41 33.15
N LEU A 30 18.99 -3.92 32.38
CA LEU A 30 18.93 -3.69 30.93
C LEU A 30 18.75 -2.21 30.58
N ALA A 31 17.92 -1.49 31.35
CA ALA A 31 17.74 -0.06 31.18
C ALA A 31 19.05 0.71 31.49
N SER A 32 19.80 0.29 32.51
CA SER A 32 21.13 0.83 32.79
C SER A 32 22.10 0.61 31.64
N VAL A 33 22.10 -0.58 31.02
CA VAL A 33 22.94 -0.87 29.85
C VAL A 33 22.64 0.09 28.69
N VAL A 34 21.36 0.36 28.40
CA VAL A 34 20.98 1.32 27.35
C VAL A 34 21.32 2.76 27.71
N ALA A 35 21.23 3.14 28.99
CA ALA A 35 21.65 4.46 29.46
C ALA A 35 23.17 4.67 29.33
N GLU A 36 23.95 3.64 29.61
CA GLU A 36 25.41 3.63 29.42
C GLU A 36 25.77 3.71 27.93
N LEU A 37 25.06 2.99 27.06
CA LEU A 37 25.22 3.13 25.61
C LEU A 37 24.94 4.58 25.16
N SER A 38 23.87 5.21 25.65
CA SER A 38 23.58 6.62 25.35
C SER A 38 24.70 7.57 25.78
N ALA A 39 25.38 7.29 26.90
CA ALA A 39 26.56 8.05 27.31
C ALA A 39 27.75 7.81 26.38
N LEU A 40 27.94 6.57 25.91
CA LEU A 40 28.98 6.21 24.95
C LEU A 40 28.78 6.89 23.58
N VAL A 41 27.54 6.92 23.07
CA VAL A 41 27.19 7.63 21.82
C VAL A 41 27.57 9.11 21.92
N ARG A 42 27.28 9.75 23.05
CA ARG A 42 27.67 11.16 23.31
C ARG A 42 29.18 11.38 23.40
N ALA A 43 29.96 10.35 23.70
CA ALA A 43 31.42 10.40 23.77
C ALA A 43 32.10 10.19 22.39
N GLY A 44 31.40 9.62 21.41
CA GLY A 44 31.70 9.78 19.98
C GLY A 44 32.63 8.76 19.31
N SER A 45 33.02 7.64 19.94
CA SER A 45 33.77 6.59 19.22
C SER A 45 33.40 5.17 19.65
N GLY A 46 33.23 4.27 18.67
CA GLY A 46 32.97 2.84 18.85
C GLY A 46 31.55 2.48 19.30
N ALA A 47 30.68 3.47 19.50
CA ALA A 47 29.33 3.26 20.00
C ALA A 47 28.43 2.55 18.98
N GLU A 48 28.71 2.69 17.69
CA GLU A 48 27.99 2.06 16.59
C GLU A 48 28.15 0.53 16.63
N VAL A 49 29.37 0.02 16.86
CA VAL A 49 29.61 -1.42 17.00
C VAL A 49 28.88 -1.98 18.22
N VAL A 50 28.99 -1.30 19.36
CA VAL A 50 28.33 -1.70 20.61
C VAL A 50 26.80 -1.69 20.48
N ALA A 51 26.23 -0.65 19.86
CA ALA A 51 24.80 -0.55 19.66
C ALA A 51 24.29 -1.64 18.71
N ARG A 52 25.02 -1.90 17.61
CA ARG A 52 24.71 -2.98 16.67
C ARG A 52 24.66 -4.34 17.36
N GLU A 53 25.67 -4.70 18.13
CA GLU A 53 25.70 -5.96 18.86
C GLU A 53 24.60 -6.06 19.91
N LEU A 54 24.31 -4.95 20.60
CA LEU A 54 23.24 -4.90 21.58
C LEU A 54 21.85 -5.10 20.94
N VAL A 55 21.61 -4.57 19.73
CA VAL A 55 20.40 -4.89 18.96
C VAL A 55 20.29 -6.38 18.72
N GLU A 56 21.36 -7.04 18.27
CA GLU A 56 21.35 -8.47 17.97
C GLU A 56 21.05 -9.32 19.23
N VAL A 57 21.64 -8.96 20.38
CA VAL A 57 21.37 -9.61 21.66
C VAL A 57 19.90 -9.44 22.07
N LEU A 58 19.38 -8.22 22.03
CA LEU A 58 18.02 -7.91 22.49
C LEU A 58 16.95 -8.50 21.57
N VAL A 59 17.11 -8.40 20.24
CA VAL A 59 16.18 -8.97 19.26
C VAL A 59 16.16 -10.50 19.37
N THR A 60 17.32 -11.13 19.55
CA THR A 60 17.40 -12.59 19.75
C THR A 60 16.67 -12.99 21.02
N ALA A 61 16.88 -12.28 22.13
CA ALA A 61 16.22 -12.60 23.39
C ALA A 61 14.72 -12.30 23.42
N ALA A 62 14.23 -11.42 22.56
CA ALA A 62 12.80 -11.15 22.41
C ALA A 62 12.04 -12.34 21.79
N GLN A 63 12.72 -13.21 21.04
CA GLN A 63 12.07 -14.32 20.36
C GLN A 63 11.47 -15.34 21.33
N GLY A 64 10.15 -15.50 21.25
CA GLY A 64 9.41 -16.43 22.10
C GLY A 64 9.38 -16.04 23.59
N SER A 65 9.84 -14.84 23.95
CA SER A 65 9.86 -14.37 25.32
C SER A 65 8.50 -13.82 25.76
N ALA A 66 8.10 -14.09 27.00
CA ALA A 66 6.93 -13.43 27.61
C ALA A 66 7.13 -11.90 27.78
N GLN A 67 8.39 -11.44 27.75
CA GLN A 67 8.77 -10.03 27.90
C GLN A 67 9.04 -9.34 26.56
N ARG A 68 8.59 -9.95 25.46
CA ARG A 68 8.83 -9.48 24.09
C ARG A 68 8.50 -8.00 23.90
N GLY A 69 7.33 -7.52 24.34
CA GLY A 69 6.94 -6.12 24.16
C GLY A 69 7.88 -5.15 24.87
N ALA A 70 8.36 -5.51 26.07
CA ALA A 70 9.32 -4.70 26.81
C ALA A 70 10.69 -4.69 26.14
N LEU A 71 11.14 -5.84 25.63
CA LEU A 71 12.40 -5.96 24.88
C LEU A 71 12.34 -5.22 23.54
N ALA A 72 11.21 -5.24 22.83
CA ALA A 72 11.01 -4.47 21.60
C ALA A 72 11.24 -2.97 21.85
N GLY A 73 10.67 -2.41 22.92
CA GLY A 73 10.90 -1.00 23.28
C GLY A 73 12.35 -0.68 23.71
N LEU A 74 13.15 -1.67 24.12
CA LEU A 74 14.61 -1.49 24.27
C LEU A 74 15.32 -1.52 22.91
N VAL A 75 14.95 -2.46 22.03
CA VAL A 75 15.50 -2.55 20.67
C VAL A 75 15.29 -1.24 19.92
N ASP A 76 14.09 -0.67 19.94
CA ASP A 76 13.80 0.60 19.26
C ASP A 76 14.72 1.72 19.75
N ARG A 77 14.91 1.81 21.08
CA ARG A 77 15.84 2.81 21.67
C ARG A 77 17.30 2.57 21.28
N VAL A 78 17.73 1.32 21.20
CA VAL A 78 19.11 0.98 20.79
C VAL A 78 19.30 1.24 19.30
N LEU A 79 18.30 0.97 18.45
CA LEU A 79 18.33 1.33 17.02
C LEU A 79 18.42 2.84 16.81
N ASP A 80 17.74 3.64 17.64
CA ASP A 80 17.85 5.09 17.61
C ASP A 80 19.24 5.57 17.98
N LEU A 81 19.82 5.00 19.04
CA LEU A 81 21.19 5.28 19.47
C LEU A 81 22.22 4.83 18.42
N HIS A 82 21.99 3.70 17.76
CA HIS A 82 22.84 3.20 16.68
C HIS A 82 22.80 4.15 15.48
N ALA A 83 21.64 4.67 15.09
CA ALA A 83 21.52 5.65 14.02
C ALA A 83 22.31 6.93 14.32
N VAL A 84 22.20 7.46 15.54
CA VAL A 84 22.99 8.63 15.99
C VAL A 84 24.49 8.33 15.98
N ALA A 85 24.89 7.16 16.49
CA ALA A 85 26.29 6.75 16.49
C ALA A 85 26.88 6.65 15.07
N CYS A 86 26.11 6.11 14.12
CA CYS A 86 26.52 6.04 12.72
C CYS A 86 26.58 7.41 12.03
N ALA A 87 25.83 8.40 12.51
CA ALA A 87 25.79 9.74 11.94
C ALA A 87 26.90 10.65 12.49
N ASP A 88 27.18 10.56 13.78
CA ASP A 88 28.13 11.42 14.48
C ASP A 88 29.54 10.81 14.60
N GLY A 89 29.67 9.49 14.37
CA GLY A 89 30.92 8.74 14.45
C GLY A 89 31.76 8.76 13.17
N PRO A 90 32.84 7.94 13.13
CA PRO A 90 33.62 7.73 11.91
C PRO A 90 32.75 7.23 10.75
N PRO A 91 33.12 7.53 9.48
CA PRO A 91 32.37 7.06 8.32
C PRO A 91 32.21 5.53 8.34
N VAL A 92 30.96 5.09 8.25
CA VAL A 92 30.59 3.68 8.11
C VAL A 92 30.51 3.29 6.63
N ASP A 93 30.74 2.01 6.31
CA ASP A 93 30.42 1.49 4.98
C ASP A 93 28.90 1.40 4.82
N GLY A 94 28.34 2.26 3.96
CA GLY A 94 26.90 2.33 3.73
C GLY A 94 26.29 1.03 3.19
N ARG A 95 27.03 0.22 2.44
CA ARG A 95 26.54 -1.09 1.97
C ARG A 95 26.52 -2.12 3.09
N GLU A 96 27.56 -2.14 3.94
CA GLU A 96 27.57 -3.05 5.09
C GLU A 96 26.45 -2.70 6.08
N LEU A 97 26.22 -1.41 6.31
CA LEU A 97 25.11 -0.92 7.13
C LEU A 97 23.76 -1.30 6.52
N ALA A 98 23.56 -1.06 5.22
CA ALA A 98 22.34 -1.47 4.51
C ALA A 98 22.08 -2.99 4.62
N ALA A 99 23.11 -3.80 4.40
CA ALA A 99 23.03 -5.25 4.52
C ALA A 99 22.67 -5.68 5.95
N TRP A 100 23.22 -5.00 6.97
CA TRP A 100 22.88 -5.27 8.36
C TRP A 100 21.43 -4.91 8.70
N LEU A 101 20.96 -3.72 8.30
CA LEU A 101 19.57 -3.29 8.52
C LEU A 101 18.57 -4.28 7.91
N LEU A 102 18.79 -4.68 6.65
CA LEU A 102 17.96 -5.68 5.99
C LEU A 102 17.98 -7.02 6.73
N ARG A 103 19.14 -7.49 7.21
CA ARG A 103 19.21 -8.74 7.99
C ARG A 103 18.44 -8.62 9.30
N VAL A 104 18.53 -7.50 10.01
CA VAL A 104 17.76 -7.28 11.25
C VAL A 104 16.26 -7.24 10.97
N GLN A 105 15.84 -6.65 9.85
CA GLN A 105 14.42 -6.55 9.50
C GLN A 105 13.83 -7.84 8.91
N THR A 106 14.65 -8.77 8.41
CA THR A 106 14.17 -9.98 7.70
C THR A 106 14.63 -11.31 8.30
N GLY A 107 15.65 -11.29 9.17
CA GLY A 107 16.27 -12.49 9.75
C GLY A 107 15.56 -13.02 11.02
N PHE A 108 14.56 -12.31 11.51
CA PHE A 108 13.91 -12.58 12.78
C PHE A 108 12.42 -12.83 12.60
N ALA A 109 11.84 -13.72 13.41
CA ALA A 109 10.42 -14.09 13.29
C ALA A 109 9.49 -12.90 13.53
N GLU A 110 9.90 -12.02 14.45
CA GLU A 110 9.29 -10.74 14.74
C GLU A 110 10.40 -9.69 14.71
N PRO A 111 10.67 -9.13 13.53
CA PRO A 111 11.75 -8.18 13.35
C PRO A 111 11.39 -6.83 13.97
N PRO A 112 12.39 -6.04 14.42
CA PRO A 112 12.14 -4.67 14.85
C PRO A 112 11.85 -3.77 13.64
N GLU A 113 11.23 -2.64 13.92
CA GLU A 113 11.00 -1.60 12.92
C GLU A 113 12.23 -0.69 12.84
N VAL A 114 12.72 -0.46 11.62
CA VAL A 114 13.84 0.45 11.37
C VAL A 114 13.30 1.67 10.64
N ARG A 115 13.59 2.86 11.18
CA ARG A 115 13.30 4.14 10.53
C ARG A 115 14.43 4.49 9.58
N LEU A 116 14.24 4.25 8.28
CA LEU A 116 15.25 4.44 7.24
C LEU A 116 15.74 5.89 7.19
N ALA A 117 14.84 6.85 7.45
CA ALA A 117 15.18 8.28 7.53
C ALA A 117 16.29 8.59 8.55
N SER A 118 16.37 7.83 9.65
CA SER A 118 17.40 8.02 10.69
C SER A 118 18.79 7.56 10.22
N TYR A 119 18.84 6.67 9.23
CA TYR A 119 20.08 6.09 8.69
C TYR A 119 20.47 6.69 7.34
N ALA A 120 19.63 7.51 6.71
CA ALA A 120 19.81 7.96 5.32
C ALA A 120 21.15 8.67 5.07
N SER A 121 21.61 9.50 6.00
CA SER A 121 22.92 10.18 5.91
C SER A 121 24.08 9.20 5.99
N SER A 122 24.05 8.25 6.93
CA SER A 122 25.12 7.26 7.13
C SER A 122 25.16 6.19 6.04
N LEU A 123 23.99 5.84 5.48
CA LEU A 123 23.91 4.94 4.32
C LEU A 123 24.50 5.58 3.06
N GLY A 124 24.33 6.88 2.90
CA GLY A 124 24.65 7.59 1.67
C GLY A 124 23.90 7.04 0.45
N ALA A 125 24.20 7.59 -0.72
CA ALA A 125 23.52 7.20 -1.96
C ALA A 125 23.78 5.73 -2.35
N GLU A 126 25.00 5.24 -2.15
CA GLU A 126 25.39 3.87 -2.51
C GLU A 126 24.75 2.83 -1.59
N GLY A 127 24.70 3.08 -0.27
CA GLY A 127 24.04 2.21 0.70
C GLY A 127 22.53 2.17 0.50
N LEU A 128 21.89 3.33 0.26
CA LEU A 128 20.46 3.39 -0.05
C LEU A 128 20.11 2.67 -1.36
N ALA A 129 20.92 2.83 -2.41
CA ALA A 129 20.74 2.13 -3.67
C ALA A 129 20.86 0.60 -3.48
N PHE A 130 21.85 0.15 -2.70
CA PHE A 130 22.01 -1.26 -2.36
C PHE A 130 20.83 -1.79 -1.54
N TYR A 131 20.41 -1.06 -0.49
CA TYR A 131 19.25 -1.40 0.33
C TYR A 131 17.99 -1.58 -0.52
N ARG A 132 17.70 -0.62 -1.41
CA ARG A 132 16.57 -0.68 -2.35
C ARG A 132 16.66 -1.89 -3.27
N ALA A 133 17.81 -2.10 -3.92
CA ALA A 133 17.98 -3.18 -4.88
C ALA A 133 17.75 -4.56 -4.23
N GLU A 134 18.32 -4.80 -3.05
CA GLU A 134 18.18 -6.07 -2.33
C GLU A 134 16.75 -6.28 -1.81
N ALA A 135 16.12 -5.23 -1.26
CA ALA A 135 14.73 -5.28 -0.79
C ALA A 135 13.76 -5.59 -1.94
N VAL A 136 13.86 -4.85 -3.05
CA VAL A 136 13.04 -5.04 -4.25
C VAL A 136 13.23 -6.44 -4.81
N ALA A 137 14.48 -6.88 -5.01
CA ALA A 137 14.76 -8.18 -5.59
C ALA A 137 14.21 -9.34 -4.75
N ARG A 138 14.20 -9.22 -3.41
CA ARG A 138 13.56 -10.20 -2.52
C ARG A 138 12.05 -10.11 -2.59
N PHE A 139 11.49 -8.91 -2.51
CA PHE A 139 10.04 -8.70 -2.53
C PHE A 139 9.40 -9.14 -3.85
N GLU A 140 10.05 -8.91 -4.99
CA GLU A 140 9.58 -9.34 -6.30
C GLU A 140 9.41 -10.86 -6.42
N ARG A 141 10.22 -11.66 -5.71
CA ARG A 141 10.10 -13.12 -5.69
C ARG A 141 8.90 -13.63 -4.89
N LEU A 142 8.30 -12.80 -4.04
CA LEU A 142 7.10 -13.19 -3.29
C LEU A 142 5.95 -13.46 -4.27
N PRO A 143 5.15 -14.52 -4.06
CA PRO A 143 4.01 -14.80 -4.91
C PRO A 143 2.97 -13.68 -4.82
N VAL A 144 2.32 -13.36 -5.94
CA VAL A 144 1.17 -12.46 -5.95
C VAL A 144 -0.04 -13.25 -5.44
N ILE A 145 -0.81 -12.67 -4.52
CA ILE A 145 -2.09 -13.23 -4.10
C ILE A 145 -3.12 -12.79 -5.15
N GLY A 146 -3.65 -13.74 -5.92
CA GLY A 146 -4.59 -13.50 -7.00
C GLY A 146 -6.01 -13.23 -6.52
N PHE A 147 -6.86 -12.70 -7.40
CA PHE A 147 -8.24 -12.38 -7.08
C PHE A 147 -9.02 -13.62 -6.61
N GLY A 148 -9.67 -13.51 -5.44
CA GLY A 148 -10.43 -14.62 -4.84
C GLY A 148 -9.58 -15.63 -4.07
N GLU A 149 -8.24 -15.47 -4.07
CA GLU A 149 -7.35 -16.30 -3.27
C GLU A 149 -7.24 -15.76 -1.84
N THR A 150 -7.19 -16.67 -0.87
CA THR A 150 -6.78 -16.35 0.50
C THR A 150 -5.27 -16.41 0.58
N GLY A 151 -4.64 -15.24 0.73
CA GLY A 151 -3.20 -15.14 0.89
C GLY A 151 -2.71 -15.80 2.19
N ARG A 152 -1.60 -16.53 2.09
CA ARG A 152 -0.81 -16.89 3.27
C ARG A 152 0.24 -15.80 3.48
N TYR A 153 0.01 -14.99 4.50
CA TYR A 153 1.02 -14.05 4.95
C TYR A 153 2.01 -14.79 5.86
N ASP A 154 3.07 -15.32 5.27
CA ASP A 154 4.20 -15.82 6.04
C ASP A 154 5.06 -14.67 6.60
N ARG A 155 5.98 -15.03 7.49
CA ARG A 155 6.80 -14.05 8.21
C ARG A 155 7.71 -13.25 7.28
N GLU A 156 8.21 -13.88 6.22
CA GLU A 156 9.09 -13.22 5.25
C GLU A 156 8.31 -12.16 4.45
N ARG A 157 7.09 -12.47 4.01
CA ARG A 157 6.21 -11.47 3.39
C ARG A 157 5.96 -10.28 4.31
N TRP A 158 5.61 -10.50 5.57
CA TRP A 158 5.36 -9.40 6.52
C TRP A 158 6.60 -8.52 6.72
N ALA A 159 7.76 -9.13 6.95
CA ALA A 159 9.02 -8.43 7.10
C ALA A 159 9.34 -7.56 5.88
N LEU A 160 9.28 -8.14 4.68
CA LEU A 160 9.58 -7.41 3.46
C LEU A 160 8.51 -6.35 3.13
N LEU A 161 7.24 -6.57 3.48
CA LEU A 161 6.19 -5.56 3.34
C LEU A 161 6.55 -4.29 4.13
N ARG A 162 6.92 -4.42 5.41
CA ARG A 162 7.34 -3.28 6.24
C ARG A 162 8.58 -2.58 5.69
N VAL A 163 9.57 -3.34 5.22
CA VAL A 163 10.77 -2.79 4.57
C VAL A 163 10.42 -1.96 3.33
N MET A 164 9.52 -2.47 2.49
CA MET A 164 9.13 -1.81 1.25
C MET A 164 8.22 -0.60 1.49
N GLU A 165 7.33 -0.66 2.48
CA GLU A 165 6.51 0.48 2.93
C GLU A 165 7.39 1.63 3.42
N GLU A 166 8.33 1.35 4.34
CA GLU A 166 9.28 2.35 4.85
C GLU A 166 10.13 2.95 3.72
N LEU A 167 10.61 2.11 2.79
CA LEU A 167 11.39 2.57 1.65
C LEU A 167 10.58 3.49 0.73
N ALA A 168 9.33 3.12 0.43
CA ALA A 168 8.44 3.90 -0.41
C ALA A 168 8.04 5.24 0.25
N GLU A 169 7.82 5.25 1.56
CA GLU A 169 7.55 6.47 2.33
C GLU A 169 8.77 7.39 2.37
N HIS A 170 9.96 6.85 2.68
CA HIS A 170 11.18 7.62 2.76
C HIS A 170 11.59 8.24 1.41
N THR A 171 11.38 7.53 0.31
CA THR A 171 11.80 7.97 -1.03
C THR A 171 10.70 8.69 -1.81
N GLY A 172 9.44 8.61 -1.38
CA GLY A 172 8.29 9.05 -2.16
C GLY A 172 8.11 8.27 -3.47
N ASP A 173 8.68 7.07 -3.57
CA ASP A 173 8.70 6.27 -4.81
C ASP A 173 7.36 5.57 -5.03
N VAL A 174 6.58 6.13 -5.97
CA VAL A 174 5.27 5.63 -6.36
C VAL A 174 5.36 4.22 -6.97
N ASP A 175 6.45 3.88 -7.67
CA ASP A 175 6.61 2.53 -8.24
C ASP A 175 6.77 1.49 -7.13
N LEU A 176 7.43 1.82 -6.02
CA LEU A 176 7.49 0.94 -4.85
C LEU A 176 6.13 0.77 -4.19
N GLN A 177 5.34 1.84 -4.05
CA GLN A 177 3.97 1.75 -3.51
C GLN A 177 3.09 0.85 -4.39
N VAL A 178 3.18 1.01 -5.71
CA VAL A 178 2.47 0.17 -6.68
C VAL A 178 2.93 -1.28 -6.59
N LEU A 179 4.23 -1.53 -6.50
CA LEU A 179 4.78 -2.88 -6.34
C LEU A 179 4.26 -3.55 -5.07
N VAL A 180 4.27 -2.85 -3.94
CA VAL A 180 3.72 -3.32 -2.65
C VAL A 180 2.26 -3.71 -2.79
N LEU A 181 1.43 -2.77 -3.24
CA LEU A 181 -0.01 -3.00 -3.39
C LEU A 181 -0.31 -4.11 -4.40
N SER A 182 0.53 -4.30 -5.42
CA SER A 182 0.34 -5.34 -6.44
C SER A 182 0.61 -6.77 -5.94
N LYS A 183 1.21 -6.95 -4.76
CA LYS A 183 1.45 -8.30 -4.18
C LYS A 183 0.23 -8.91 -3.52
N ASP A 184 -0.79 -8.11 -3.20
CA ASP A 184 -2.11 -8.60 -2.82
C ASP A 184 -3.17 -8.02 -3.76
N LEU A 185 -3.69 -8.86 -4.65
CA LEU A 185 -4.78 -8.55 -5.56
C LEU A 185 -6.01 -9.43 -5.28
N SER A 186 -6.15 -9.90 -4.03
CA SER A 186 -7.21 -10.82 -3.59
C SER A 186 -8.63 -10.29 -3.73
N SER A 187 -8.79 -8.96 -3.86
CA SER A 187 -10.08 -8.30 -3.97
C SER A 187 -10.04 -7.14 -4.95
N GLY A 188 -11.20 -6.75 -5.47
CA GLY A 188 -11.32 -5.58 -6.34
C GLY A 188 -10.90 -4.27 -5.65
N TRP A 189 -10.93 -4.22 -4.31
CA TRP A 189 -10.47 -3.06 -3.55
C TRP A 189 -8.96 -2.85 -3.68
N HIS A 190 -8.17 -3.91 -3.81
CA HIS A 190 -6.72 -3.79 -4.00
C HIS A 190 -6.38 -3.18 -5.37
N TYR A 191 -7.09 -3.56 -6.44
CA TYR A 191 -6.95 -2.90 -7.75
C TYR A 191 -7.31 -1.41 -7.66
N LEU A 192 -8.37 -1.07 -6.89
CA LEU A 192 -8.79 0.31 -6.68
C LEU A 192 -7.72 1.10 -5.92
N GLN A 193 -7.07 0.50 -4.92
CA GLN A 193 -5.97 1.13 -4.18
C GLN A 193 -4.79 1.44 -5.10
N VAL A 194 -4.36 0.50 -5.94
CA VAL A 194 -3.27 0.74 -6.90
C VAL A 194 -3.63 1.88 -7.87
N ALA A 195 -4.84 1.85 -8.44
CA ALA A 195 -5.31 2.90 -9.34
C ALA A 195 -5.38 4.27 -8.66
N THR A 196 -5.76 4.31 -7.38
CA THR A 196 -5.81 5.53 -6.57
C THR A 196 -4.43 6.13 -6.36
N VAL A 197 -3.44 5.32 -5.98
CA VAL A 197 -2.05 5.77 -5.81
C VAL A 197 -1.49 6.35 -7.12
N LEU A 198 -1.71 5.66 -8.24
CA LEU A 198 -1.27 6.15 -9.56
C LEU A 198 -1.96 7.45 -9.96
N ARG A 199 -3.27 7.55 -9.72
CA ARG A 199 -4.05 8.77 -9.98
C ARG A 199 -3.51 9.95 -9.18
N ASP A 200 -3.28 9.75 -7.88
CA ASP A 200 -2.82 10.80 -6.96
C ASP A 200 -1.39 11.25 -7.31
N ALA A 201 -0.58 10.35 -7.90
CA ALA A 201 0.71 10.65 -8.50
C ALA A 201 0.64 11.28 -9.91
N GLY A 202 -0.55 11.52 -10.46
CA GLY A 202 -0.75 12.09 -11.79
C GLY A 202 -0.51 11.12 -12.96
N ARG A 203 -0.33 9.83 -12.71
CA ARG A 203 -0.09 8.78 -13.71
C ARG A 203 -1.41 8.24 -14.28
N SER A 204 -2.14 9.11 -14.95
CA SER A 204 -3.51 8.90 -15.46
C SER A 204 -3.69 7.63 -16.30
N ALA A 205 -2.78 7.39 -17.25
CA ALA A 205 -2.89 6.26 -18.16
C ALA A 205 -2.78 4.92 -17.41
N GLU A 206 -1.81 4.81 -16.50
CA GLU A 206 -1.57 3.61 -15.71
C GLU A 206 -2.69 3.38 -14.68
N ALA A 207 -3.23 4.45 -14.09
CA ALA A 207 -4.41 4.35 -13.23
C ALA A 207 -5.58 3.70 -13.98
N LEU A 208 -5.82 4.09 -15.23
CA LEU A 208 -6.87 3.49 -16.06
C LEU A 208 -6.58 2.03 -16.46
N GLU A 209 -5.32 1.68 -16.70
CA GLU A 209 -4.94 0.28 -16.93
C GLU A 209 -5.27 -0.59 -15.70
N TRP A 210 -4.98 -0.09 -14.50
CA TRP A 210 -5.33 -0.78 -13.26
C TRP A 210 -6.83 -0.83 -12.99
N VAL A 211 -7.59 0.21 -13.36
CA VAL A 211 -9.06 0.18 -13.36
C VAL A 211 -9.57 -0.96 -14.25
N GLU A 212 -9.10 -1.05 -15.49
CA GLU A 212 -9.54 -2.09 -16.43
C GLU A 212 -9.18 -3.49 -15.92
N ARG A 213 -7.95 -3.68 -15.40
CA ARG A 213 -7.54 -4.96 -14.77
C ARG A 213 -8.47 -5.34 -13.62
N GLY A 214 -8.84 -4.39 -12.77
CA GLY A 214 -9.78 -4.62 -11.66
C GLY A 214 -11.19 -4.94 -12.14
N LEU A 215 -11.68 -4.29 -13.18
CA LEU A 215 -13.00 -4.56 -13.77
C LEU A 215 -13.06 -5.97 -14.38
N VAL A 216 -12.00 -6.38 -15.09
CA VAL A 216 -11.86 -7.74 -15.63
C VAL A 216 -11.85 -8.76 -14.50
N ALA A 217 -11.02 -8.57 -13.48
CA ALA A 217 -10.90 -9.51 -12.36
C ALA A 217 -12.21 -9.65 -11.57
N THR A 218 -12.91 -8.54 -11.32
CA THR A 218 -14.15 -8.54 -10.54
C THR A 218 -15.37 -9.05 -11.31
N GLY A 219 -15.35 -9.01 -12.65
CA GLY A 219 -16.51 -9.33 -13.48
C GLY A 219 -17.76 -8.51 -13.10
N GLY A 220 -17.57 -7.25 -12.69
CA GLY A 220 -18.65 -6.37 -12.26
C GLY A 220 -19.07 -6.51 -10.79
N ARG A 221 -18.45 -7.38 -9.97
CA ARG A 221 -18.78 -7.55 -8.54
C ARG A 221 -17.91 -6.70 -7.62
N GLY A 222 -18.27 -6.61 -6.33
CA GLY A 222 -17.46 -5.93 -5.31
C GLY A 222 -17.16 -4.48 -5.67
N ALA A 223 -15.87 -4.13 -5.76
CA ALA A 223 -15.40 -2.77 -6.01
C ALA A 223 -15.63 -2.24 -7.44
N ALA A 224 -16.26 -3.02 -8.34
CA ALA A 224 -16.44 -2.63 -9.75
C ALA A 224 -17.05 -1.24 -9.94
N THR A 225 -18.10 -0.88 -9.19
CA THR A 225 -18.71 0.46 -9.28
C THR A 225 -17.72 1.56 -8.94
N ARG A 226 -16.88 1.37 -7.90
CA ARG A 226 -15.86 2.33 -7.49
C ARG A 226 -14.70 2.42 -8.47
N LEU A 227 -14.34 1.31 -9.11
CA LEU A 227 -13.37 1.28 -10.20
C LEU A 227 -13.86 2.07 -11.41
N VAL A 228 -15.13 1.90 -11.80
CA VAL A 228 -15.75 2.70 -12.88
C VAL A 228 -15.78 4.18 -12.49
N ASP A 229 -16.21 4.51 -11.27
CA ASP A 229 -16.25 5.90 -10.80
C ASP A 229 -14.86 6.55 -10.86
N LEU A 230 -13.83 5.89 -10.30
CA LEU A 230 -12.45 6.40 -10.36
C LEU A 230 -11.97 6.59 -11.81
N GLY A 231 -12.21 5.60 -12.67
CA GLY A 231 -11.79 5.69 -14.07
C GLY A 231 -12.50 6.79 -14.85
N VAL A 232 -13.79 7.02 -14.58
CA VAL A 232 -14.57 8.10 -15.20
C VAL A 232 -14.08 9.45 -14.75
N ASP A 233 -13.92 9.65 -13.43
CA ASP A 233 -13.42 10.91 -12.86
C ASP A 233 -12.03 11.24 -13.42
N GLU A 234 -11.17 10.22 -13.52
CA GLU A 234 -9.82 10.37 -14.06
C GLU A 234 -9.80 10.67 -15.56
N CYS A 235 -10.65 10.01 -16.35
CA CYS A 235 -10.81 10.33 -17.77
C CYS A 235 -11.28 11.77 -17.96
N LEU A 236 -12.25 12.22 -17.16
CA LEU A 236 -12.76 13.59 -17.25
C LEU A 236 -11.68 14.62 -16.86
N ARG A 237 -10.91 14.35 -15.79
CA ARG A 237 -9.79 15.19 -15.36
C ARG A 237 -8.71 15.31 -16.44
N ALA A 238 -8.43 14.23 -17.16
CA ALA A 238 -7.48 14.19 -18.27
C ALA A 238 -8.05 14.69 -19.63
N GLY A 239 -9.33 15.09 -19.68
CA GLY A 239 -9.99 15.52 -20.92
C GLY A 239 -10.37 14.38 -21.88
N TRP A 240 -10.27 13.12 -21.46
CA TRP A 240 -10.61 11.93 -22.25
C TRP A 240 -12.10 11.59 -22.15
N VAL A 241 -12.94 12.54 -22.54
CA VAL A 241 -14.40 12.48 -22.41
C VAL A 241 -14.99 11.21 -23.05
N GLY A 242 -14.59 10.87 -24.28
CA GLY A 242 -15.08 9.66 -24.95
C GLY A 242 -14.73 8.36 -24.21
N ARG A 243 -13.58 8.31 -23.51
CA ARG A 243 -13.22 7.17 -22.66
C ARG A 243 -14.10 7.10 -21.41
N ALA A 244 -14.42 8.24 -20.80
CA ALA A 244 -15.34 8.33 -19.66
C ALA A 244 -16.74 7.80 -20.01
N VAL A 245 -17.30 8.26 -21.14
CA VAL A 245 -18.59 7.77 -21.67
C VAL A 245 -18.50 6.28 -21.98
N GLY A 246 -17.42 5.82 -22.61
CA GLY A 246 -17.18 4.41 -22.90
C GLY A 246 -17.15 3.53 -21.65
N LEU A 247 -16.53 3.97 -20.55
CA LEU A 247 -16.51 3.26 -19.27
C LEU A 247 -17.92 3.12 -18.69
N ARG A 248 -18.70 4.21 -18.67
CA ARG A 248 -20.10 4.17 -18.19
C ARG A 248 -20.97 3.28 -19.07
N ARG A 249 -20.75 3.27 -20.38
CA ARG A 249 -21.49 2.43 -21.33
C ARG A 249 -21.20 0.94 -21.08
N ARG A 250 -19.93 0.56 -20.90
CA ARG A 250 -19.57 -0.82 -20.53
C ARG A 250 -20.17 -1.23 -19.18
N ALA A 251 -20.16 -0.33 -18.20
CA ALA A 251 -20.78 -0.58 -16.89
C ALA A 251 -22.30 -0.79 -17.00
N PHE A 252 -22.99 0.03 -17.79
CA PHE A 252 -24.41 -0.14 -18.09
C PHE A 252 -24.69 -1.46 -18.81
N ALA A 253 -23.92 -1.81 -19.83
CA ALA A 253 -24.10 -3.07 -20.54
C ALA A 253 -23.91 -4.30 -19.63
N ALA A 254 -22.97 -4.24 -18.67
CA ALA A 254 -22.74 -5.32 -17.72
C ALA A 254 -23.86 -5.46 -16.67
N ARG A 255 -24.48 -4.35 -16.27
CA ARG A 255 -25.65 -4.30 -15.37
C ARG A 255 -26.65 -3.26 -15.84
N PRO A 256 -27.58 -3.65 -16.75
CA PRO A 256 -28.54 -2.72 -17.33
C PRO A 256 -29.64 -2.38 -16.32
N GLU A 257 -29.41 -1.34 -15.53
CA GLU A 257 -30.29 -0.88 -14.45
C GLU A 257 -30.49 0.64 -14.55
N TRP A 258 -31.51 1.16 -13.87
CA TRP A 258 -31.79 2.60 -13.89
C TRP A 258 -30.60 3.43 -13.38
N GLU A 259 -29.92 3.00 -12.31
CA GLU A 259 -28.80 3.76 -11.75
C GLU A 259 -27.61 3.85 -12.72
N THR A 260 -27.22 2.72 -13.34
CA THR A 260 -26.11 2.68 -14.30
C THR A 260 -26.43 3.47 -15.56
N TYR A 261 -27.69 3.45 -16.02
CA TYR A 261 -28.18 4.31 -17.09
C TYR A 261 -28.12 5.79 -16.72
N ALA A 262 -28.61 6.18 -15.53
CA ALA A 262 -28.60 7.57 -15.08
C ALA A 262 -27.17 8.13 -14.97
N ARG A 263 -26.20 7.33 -14.49
CA ARG A 263 -24.77 7.70 -14.46
C ARG A 263 -24.16 7.85 -15.85
N LEU A 264 -24.52 6.98 -16.79
CA LEU A 264 -24.13 7.12 -18.21
C LEU A 264 -24.69 8.42 -18.80
N ARG A 265 -25.99 8.67 -18.61
CA ARG A 265 -26.65 9.90 -19.04
C ARG A 265 -25.96 11.13 -18.49
N ALA A 266 -25.69 11.17 -17.19
CA ALA A 266 -25.04 12.32 -16.56
C ALA A 266 -23.66 12.61 -17.20
N THR A 267 -22.86 11.57 -17.41
CA THR A 267 -21.51 11.67 -17.99
C THR A 267 -21.53 12.09 -19.46
N ALA A 268 -22.45 11.55 -20.27
CA ALA A 268 -22.59 11.93 -21.68
C ALA A 268 -23.30 13.30 -21.86
N SER A 269 -24.08 13.74 -20.87
CA SER A 269 -24.75 15.04 -20.91
C SER A 269 -23.75 16.18 -20.68
N SER A 270 -22.80 15.99 -19.76
CA SER A 270 -21.76 17.00 -19.50
C SER A 270 -20.82 17.21 -20.69
N SER A 271 -20.75 16.25 -21.61
CA SER A 271 -19.99 16.35 -22.87
C SER A 271 -20.80 16.77 -24.09
N GLY A 272 -22.12 16.90 -23.98
CA GLY A 272 -23.02 17.16 -25.11
C GLY A 272 -23.24 15.96 -26.04
N GLU A 273 -22.67 14.79 -25.75
CA GLU A 273 -22.81 13.57 -26.56
C GLU A 273 -24.09 12.79 -26.27
N TRP A 274 -24.83 13.16 -25.22
CA TRP A 274 -25.99 12.41 -24.74
C TRP A 274 -27.04 12.07 -25.81
N PRO A 275 -27.44 12.96 -26.74
CA PRO A 275 -28.42 12.60 -27.76
C PRO A 275 -27.98 11.40 -28.62
N VAL A 276 -26.71 11.33 -29.02
CA VAL A 276 -26.18 10.22 -29.83
C VAL A 276 -26.08 8.96 -28.99
N VAL A 277 -25.46 9.05 -27.82
CA VAL A 277 -25.29 7.92 -26.88
C VAL A 277 -26.65 7.32 -26.47
N ARG A 278 -27.66 8.16 -26.25
CA ARG A 278 -29.01 7.72 -25.89
C ARG A 278 -29.64 6.88 -27.01
N GLU A 279 -29.59 7.34 -28.27
CA GLU A 279 -30.19 6.61 -29.38
C GLU A 279 -29.53 5.23 -29.55
N GLU A 280 -28.21 5.16 -29.45
CA GLU A 280 -27.46 3.89 -29.51
C GLU A 280 -27.86 2.94 -28.38
N VAL A 281 -27.88 3.44 -27.13
CA VAL A 281 -28.22 2.63 -25.95
C VAL A 281 -29.67 2.12 -26.02
N LEU A 282 -30.62 2.97 -26.39
CA LEU A 282 -32.03 2.55 -26.47
C LEU A 282 -32.26 1.53 -27.59
N ALA A 283 -31.58 1.67 -28.73
CA ALA A 283 -31.65 0.70 -29.82
C ALA A 283 -31.10 -0.68 -29.40
N GLU A 284 -29.98 -0.72 -28.67
CA GLU A 284 -29.42 -1.96 -28.12
C GLU A 284 -30.37 -2.64 -27.13
N LEU A 285 -30.99 -1.85 -26.23
CA LEU A 285 -31.98 -2.38 -25.28
C LEU A 285 -33.23 -2.91 -25.98
N ALA A 286 -33.68 -2.26 -27.06
CA ALA A 286 -34.82 -2.73 -27.84
C ALA A 286 -34.55 -4.09 -28.49
N ALA A 287 -33.31 -4.31 -28.96
CA ALA A 287 -32.90 -5.53 -29.63
C ALA A 287 -32.72 -6.73 -28.65
N GLY A 288 -32.28 -6.49 -27.41
CA GLY A 288 -31.85 -7.57 -26.52
C GLY A 288 -32.34 -7.53 -25.07
N ALA A 289 -32.93 -6.42 -24.60
CA ALA A 289 -33.27 -6.20 -23.19
C ALA A 289 -34.54 -5.33 -23.01
N ARG A 290 -35.65 -5.73 -23.64
CA ARG A 290 -36.89 -4.92 -23.71
C ARG A 290 -37.49 -4.56 -22.33
N ASP A 291 -37.30 -5.39 -21.31
CA ASP A 291 -37.75 -5.08 -19.94
C ASP A 291 -36.95 -3.92 -19.32
N VAL A 292 -35.63 -3.89 -19.54
CA VAL A 292 -34.77 -2.79 -19.11
C VAL A 292 -35.12 -1.52 -19.87
N LEU A 293 -35.41 -1.63 -21.18
CA LEU A 293 -35.91 -0.51 -21.97
C LEU A 293 -37.19 0.09 -21.37
N ARG A 294 -38.15 -0.74 -20.94
CA ARG A 294 -39.36 -0.25 -20.25
C ARG A 294 -39.03 0.50 -18.96
N GLN A 295 -38.11 -0.02 -18.16
CA GLN A 295 -37.67 0.65 -16.92
C GLN A 295 -37.01 2.00 -17.21
N VAL A 296 -36.12 2.06 -18.20
CA VAL A 296 -35.46 3.30 -18.63
C VAL A 296 -36.48 4.33 -19.14
N VAL A 297 -37.38 3.93 -20.02
CA VAL A 297 -38.43 4.82 -20.56
C VAL A 297 -39.34 5.33 -19.44
N ARG A 298 -39.70 4.47 -18.48
CA ARG A 298 -40.48 4.87 -17.31
C ARG A 298 -39.72 5.88 -16.45
N GLY A 299 -38.47 5.59 -16.07
CA GLY A 299 -37.67 6.50 -15.25
C GLY A 299 -37.42 7.85 -15.93
N GLU A 300 -37.21 7.86 -17.25
CA GLU A 300 -37.10 9.09 -18.04
C GLU A 300 -38.42 9.87 -18.09
N SER A 301 -39.56 9.17 -18.14
CA SER A 301 -40.89 9.81 -18.09
C SER A 301 -41.15 10.44 -16.73
N ASP A 302 -40.82 9.73 -15.65
CA ASP A 302 -40.96 10.21 -14.27
C ASP A 302 -40.06 11.43 -14.00
N ALA A 303 -38.89 11.52 -14.66
CA ALA A 303 -37.98 12.66 -14.55
C ALA A 303 -38.46 13.91 -15.32
N VAL A 304 -39.42 13.78 -16.24
CA VAL A 304 -39.99 14.92 -16.99
C VAL A 304 -41.13 15.54 -16.15
N SER A 305 -40.78 16.46 -15.25
CA SER A 305 -41.76 17.19 -14.45
C SER A 305 -42.42 18.34 -15.24
N GLY A 306 -43.71 18.21 -15.58
CA GLY A 306 -44.59 19.33 -15.95
C GLY A 306 -44.37 19.98 -17.32
N GLY A 307 -43.57 19.38 -18.20
CA GLY A 307 -43.25 19.89 -19.55
C GLY A 307 -43.72 19.00 -20.70
N ARG A 308 -43.53 19.47 -21.94
CA ARG A 308 -43.79 18.66 -23.15
C ARG A 308 -42.81 17.48 -23.18
N VAL A 309 -43.34 16.25 -23.14
CA VAL A 309 -42.55 15.01 -23.27
C VAL A 309 -41.66 15.09 -24.53
N PRO A 310 -40.37 14.80 -24.47
CA PRO A 310 -39.50 14.79 -25.66
C PRO A 310 -39.99 13.83 -26.75
N GLU A 311 -39.74 14.15 -28.02
CA GLU A 311 -40.18 13.33 -29.16
C GLU A 311 -39.63 11.90 -29.14
N TRP A 312 -38.35 11.75 -28.80
CA TRP A 312 -37.70 10.44 -28.68
C TRP A 312 -38.38 9.55 -27.63
N LEU A 313 -38.84 10.14 -26.52
CA LEU A 313 -39.46 9.41 -25.42
C LEU A 313 -40.88 8.97 -25.79
N ARG A 314 -41.65 9.83 -26.47
CA ARG A 314 -42.97 9.47 -27.03
C ARG A 314 -42.86 8.31 -28.03
N ARG A 315 -41.84 8.32 -28.89
CA ARG A 315 -41.61 7.25 -29.88
C ARG A 315 -41.42 5.90 -29.18
N TRP A 316 -40.56 5.84 -28.15
CA TRP A 316 -40.29 4.61 -27.43
C TRP A 316 -41.46 4.15 -26.54
N GLN A 317 -42.24 5.06 -25.95
CA GLN A 317 -43.50 4.71 -25.28
C GLN A 317 -44.45 4.00 -26.25
N ALA A 318 -44.68 4.58 -27.43
CA ALA A 318 -45.55 3.99 -28.45
C ALA A 318 -45.04 2.65 -29.02
N GLU A 319 -43.73 2.41 -29.00
CA GLU A 319 -43.12 1.15 -29.44
C GLU A 319 -43.18 0.06 -28.36
N LEU A 320 -43.14 0.43 -27.08
CA LEU A 320 -43.29 -0.50 -25.96
C LEU A 320 -44.74 -0.93 -25.71
N ASP A 321 -45.70 -0.10 -26.11
CA ASP A 321 -47.14 -0.37 -26.04
C ASP A 321 -47.64 -1.30 -27.18
N ARG A 322 -46.79 -1.61 -28.17
CA ARG A 322 -47.05 -2.56 -29.28
C ARG A 322 -46.47 -3.94 -29.00
#